data_AF-A0A7R6PKM2-F1
#
_entry.id   AF-A0A7R6PKM2-F1
#
_cell.length_a   1.000
_cell.length_b   1.000
_cell.length_c   1.000
_cell.angle_alpha   90.00
_cell.angle_beta   90.00
_cell.angle_gamma   90.00
#
_symmetry.space_group_name_H-M   'P 1'
#
loop_
_entity.id
_entity.type
_entity.pdbx_description
1 polymer ?
#
loop_
_entity_poly.entity_id
_entity_poly.type
_entity_poly.pdbx_seq_one_letter_code
_entity_poly.pdbx_strand_id
1 'polypeptide(L)'
;MNQERRQYFRIHGKVAVDYKIITEDEMEHSRIPTQFEVSPFFLLLTQLQNLGRDNDYHLRKIAQKEPSVAAYLESMNDKIDAIAQAVAKSDVEFENLTAQEISLSEGGLSFDCEEAIPLNTYLALKVVFEETFSGLLLYGQVLYSGEENGKYKIGVEFTDLPESSRMIVARYILSTQARERQQINEELY
;
A
#
# COMPACT_ATOMS: atom_id res chain seq x y z
N MET A 1 -11.61 -27.15 13.51
CA MET A 1 -11.59 -26.92 12.06
C MET A 1 -11.88 -25.45 11.79
N ASN A 2 -10.84 -24.62 11.63
CA ASN A 2 -10.81 -23.38 10.84
C ASN A 2 -9.38 -22.80 10.89
N GLN A 3 -8.42 -23.66 10.54
CA GLN A 3 -6.99 -23.32 10.49
C GLN A 3 -6.51 -23.31 9.02
N GLU A 4 -7.45 -23.12 8.09
CA GLU A 4 -7.16 -23.03 6.67
C GLU A 4 -7.22 -21.56 6.23
N ARG A 5 -6.04 -21.04 5.89
CA ARG A 5 -5.81 -19.95 4.91
C ARG A 5 -6.14 -18.52 5.35
N ARG A 6 -5.39 -17.99 6.29
CA ARG A 6 -4.91 -16.59 6.19
C ARG A 6 -3.43 -16.64 5.84
N GLN A 7 -3.12 -16.84 4.56
CA GLN A 7 -1.74 -16.71 4.08
C GLN A 7 -1.40 -15.22 4.11
N TYR A 8 -0.88 -14.76 5.25
CA TYR A 8 -0.14 -13.50 5.28
C TYR A 8 1.13 -13.73 4.48
N PHE A 9 1.25 -13.04 3.36
CA PHE A 9 2.49 -13.06 2.61
C PHE A 9 3.47 -12.16 3.36
N ARG A 10 4.61 -12.74 3.75
CA ARG A 10 5.75 -11.94 4.16
C ARG A 10 6.27 -11.28 2.90
N ILE A 11 6.04 -9.99 2.77
CA ILE A 11 6.60 -9.22 1.67
C ILE A 11 7.88 -8.61 2.22
N HIS A 12 9.02 -9.04 1.69
CA HIS A 12 10.28 -8.37 1.95
C HIS A 12 10.32 -7.09 1.11
N GLY A 13 9.65 -6.06 1.62
CA GLY A 13 9.55 -4.76 0.98
C GLY A 13 9.82 -3.67 1.99
N LYS A 14 10.54 -2.64 1.55
CA LYS A 14 10.70 -1.40 2.31
C LYS A 14 9.38 -0.65 2.29
N VAL A 15 8.60 -0.80 3.35
CA VAL A 15 7.32 -0.13 3.53
C VAL A 15 7.40 0.75 4.75
N ALA A 16 7.04 2.00 4.58
CA ALA A 16 6.86 2.88 5.71
C ALA A 16 5.43 2.81 6.21
N VAL A 17 5.29 2.66 7.52
CA VAL A 17 3.99 2.62 8.21
C VAL A 17 4.00 3.70 9.27
N ASP A 18 3.07 4.65 9.13
CA ASP A 18 2.73 5.63 10.15
C ASP A 18 1.31 5.30 10.66
N TYR A 19 1.10 5.46 11.97
CA TYR A 19 -0.15 5.08 12.61
C TYR A 19 -0.56 6.06 13.70
N LYS A 20 -1.87 6.16 13.93
CA LYS A 20 -2.46 6.89 15.06
C LYS A 20 -3.52 6.03 15.72
N ILE A 21 -3.47 5.95 17.05
CA ILE A 21 -4.53 5.33 17.85
C ILE A 21 -5.75 6.24 17.79
N ILE A 22 -6.90 5.66 17.48
CA ILE A 22 -8.17 6.36 17.34
C ILE A 22 -9.26 5.61 18.12
N THR A 23 -10.36 6.31 18.36
CA THR A 23 -11.60 5.73 18.88
C THR A 23 -12.43 5.11 17.75
N GLU A 24 -13.37 4.23 18.11
CA GLU A 24 -14.34 3.67 17.17
C GLU A 24 -15.20 4.78 16.55
N ASP A 25 -15.63 5.76 17.35
CA ASP A 25 -16.35 6.92 16.86
C ASP A 25 -15.55 7.63 15.75
N GLU A 26 -14.29 7.97 15.99
CA GLU A 26 -13.43 8.65 14.99
C GLU A 26 -13.28 7.86 13.68
N MET A 27 -13.27 6.53 13.76
CA MET A 27 -13.25 5.65 12.59
C MET A 27 -14.58 5.71 11.82
N GLU A 28 -15.72 5.72 12.51
CA GLU A 28 -17.04 5.74 11.86
C GLU A 28 -17.37 7.08 11.19
N HIS A 29 -16.76 8.19 11.63
CA HIS A 29 -17.00 9.53 11.08
C HIS A 29 -16.57 9.69 9.61
N SER A 30 -15.62 8.89 9.13
CA SER A 30 -15.11 8.97 7.76
C SER A 30 -14.69 7.59 7.27
N ARG A 31 -14.89 7.29 5.99
CA ARG A 31 -14.38 6.03 5.39
C ARG A 31 -12.87 5.98 5.20
N ILE A 32 -12.21 7.13 5.23
CA ILE A 32 -10.76 7.25 5.02
C ILE A 32 -10.15 8.00 6.21
N PRO A 33 -8.97 7.60 6.72
CA PRO A 33 -8.24 8.34 7.74
C PRO A 33 -8.08 9.82 7.43
N THR A 34 -8.46 10.65 8.41
CA THR A 34 -8.30 12.12 8.37
C THR A 34 -7.27 12.60 9.40
N GLN A 35 -6.73 11.69 10.20
CA GLN A 35 -5.84 11.99 11.31
C GLN A 35 -4.41 12.33 10.86
N PHE A 36 -4.08 12.09 9.59
CA PHE A 36 -2.77 12.42 9.03
C PHE A 36 -2.82 13.78 8.33
N GLU A 37 -1.79 14.59 8.53
CA GLU A 37 -1.46 15.62 7.55
C GLU A 37 -0.92 14.86 6.34
N VAL A 38 -1.71 14.87 5.27
CA VAL A 38 -1.37 14.20 4.03
C VAL A 38 -1.00 15.27 3.03
N SER A 39 0.24 15.26 2.59
CA SER A 39 0.70 16.17 1.56
C SER A 39 -0.22 16.14 0.31
N PRO A 40 -0.52 17.30 -0.29
CA PRO A 40 -1.25 17.38 -1.55
C PRO A 40 -0.61 16.55 -2.66
N PHE A 41 0.71 16.36 -2.63
CA PHE A 41 1.44 15.55 -3.62
C PHE A 41 1.12 14.06 -3.50
N PHE A 42 1.01 13.57 -2.27
CA PHE A 42 0.55 12.20 -1.99
C PHE A 42 -0.87 11.98 -2.52
N LEU A 43 -1.80 12.89 -2.22
CA LEU A 43 -3.18 12.80 -2.68
C LEU A 43 -3.28 12.83 -4.20
N LEU A 44 -2.53 13.71 -4.86
CA LEU A 44 -2.46 13.79 -6.31
C LEU A 44 -1.95 12.47 -6.91
N LEU A 45 -0.91 11.88 -6.34
CA LEU A 45 -0.37 10.61 -6.81
C LEU A 45 -1.40 9.48 -6.69
N THR A 46 -2.09 9.39 -5.55
CA THR A 46 -3.20 8.43 -5.37
C THR A 46 -4.32 8.66 -6.38
N GLN A 47 -4.68 9.92 -6.67
CA GLN A 47 -5.69 10.26 -7.67
C GLN A 47 -5.26 9.85 -9.09
N LEU A 48 -4.03 10.15 -9.48
CA LEU A 48 -3.48 9.78 -10.79
C LEU A 48 -3.43 8.25 -10.98
N GLN A 49 -3.00 7.51 -9.95
CA GLN A 49 -3.01 6.05 -9.97
C GLN A 49 -4.42 5.47 -10.13
N ASN A 50 -5.43 6.10 -9.51
CA ASN A 50 -6.83 5.69 -9.69
C ASN A 50 -7.32 5.98 -11.11
N LEU A 51 -7.03 7.16 -11.66
CA LEU A 51 -7.38 7.51 -13.05
C LEU A 51 -6.70 6.60 -14.07
N GLY A 52 -5.44 6.21 -13.83
CA GLY A 52 -4.73 5.26 -14.69
C GLY A 52 -5.45 3.91 -14.82
N ARG A 53 -6.08 3.42 -13.73
CA ARG A 53 -6.84 2.17 -13.76
C ARG A 53 -8.09 2.24 -14.63
N ASP A 54 -8.82 3.34 -14.55
CA ASP A 54 -10.01 3.54 -15.39
C ASP A 54 -9.61 3.61 -16.88
N ASN A 55 -8.41 4.15 -17.15
CA ASN A 55 -7.87 4.26 -18.50
C ASN A 55 -7.43 2.91 -19.09
N ASP A 56 -6.99 1.93 -18.28
CA ASP A 56 -6.51 0.63 -18.77
C ASP A 56 -7.56 -0.10 -19.62
N TYR A 57 -8.84 -0.04 -19.22
CA TYR A 57 -9.93 -0.64 -20.00
C TYR A 57 -10.08 0.02 -21.37
N HIS A 58 -10.02 1.36 -21.41
CA HIS A 58 -10.12 2.12 -22.64
C HIS A 58 -8.92 1.90 -23.55
N LEU A 59 -7.72 1.87 -22.98
CA LEU A 59 -6.47 1.65 -23.71
C LEU A 59 -6.47 0.28 -24.41
N ARG A 60 -6.92 -0.78 -23.72
CA ARG A 60 -7.08 -2.12 -24.34
C ARG A 60 -8.04 -2.11 -25.51
N LYS A 61 -9.15 -1.39 -25.40
CA LYS A 61 -10.15 -1.26 -26.48
C LYS A 61 -9.60 -0.47 -27.67
N ILE A 62 -8.77 0.54 -27.43
CA ILE A 62 -8.07 1.31 -28.47
C ILE A 62 -7.02 0.42 -29.14
N ALA A 63 -6.20 -0.31 -28.39
CA ALA A 63 -5.15 -1.17 -28.91
C ALA A 63 -5.66 -2.24 -29.89
N GLN A 64 -6.88 -2.74 -29.70
CA GLN A 64 -7.52 -3.68 -30.62
C GLN A 64 -7.86 -3.07 -31.98
N LYS A 65 -8.08 -1.75 -32.05
CA LYS A 65 -8.48 -1.04 -33.27
C LYS A 65 -7.31 -0.30 -33.92
N GLU A 66 -6.55 0.42 -33.11
CA GLU A 66 -5.50 1.36 -33.51
C GLU A 66 -4.27 1.20 -32.60
N PRO A 67 -3.38 0.22 -32.88
CA PRO A 67 -2.23 -0.07 -32.02
C PRO A 67 -1.26 1.12 -31.85
N SER A 68 -1.07 1.92 -32.89
CA SER A 68 -0.17 3.09 -32.84
C SER A 68 -0.70 4.20 -31.94
N VAL A 69 -2.01 4.42 -31.93
CA VAL A 69 -2.67 5.39 -31.04
C VAL A 69 -2.59 4.91 -29.59
N ALA A 70 -2.82 3.61 -29.34
CA ALA A 70 -2.67 3.02 -28.02
C ALA A 70 -1.25 3.19 -27.47
N ALA A 71 -0.22 2.88 -28.26
CA ALA A 71 1.18 3.05 -27.85
C ALA A 71 1.54 4.51 -27.52
N TYR A 72 1.00 5.47 -28.30
CA TYR A 72 1.20 6.89 -27.99
C TYR A 72 0.53 7.29 -26.66
N LEU A 73 -0.70 6.84 -26.41
CA LEU A 73 -1.43 7.12 -25.17
C LEU A 73 -0.77 6.46 -23.96
N GLU A 74 -0.25 5.24 -24.11
CA GLU A 74 0.55 4.56 -23.08
C GLU A 74 1.79 5.39 -22.73
N SER A 75 2.54 5.85 -23.73
CA SER A 75 3.69 6.73 -23.51
C SER A 75 3.32 8.07 -22.83
N MET A 76 2.09 8.58 -23.05
CA MET A 76 1.59 9.76 -22.35
C MET A 76 1.26 9.46 -20.89
N ASN A 77 0.67 8.30 -20.59
CA ASN A 77 0.46 7.84 -19.21
C ASN A 77 1.79 7.69 -18.48
N ASP A 78 2.80 7.06 -19.09
CA ASP A 78 4.13 6.88 -18.50
C ASP A 78 4.80 8.22 -18.15
N LYS A 79 4.62 9.25 -18.99
CA LYS A 79 5.11 10.60 -18.71
C LYS A 79 4.41 11.24 -17.51
N ILE A 80 3.09 11.07 -17.41
CA ILE A 80 2.30 11.59 -16.28
C ILE A 80 2.74 10.88 -14.99
N ASP A 81 2.91 9.57 -15.03
CA ASP A 81 3.38 8.77 -13.90
C ASP A 81 4.79 9.20 -13.46
N ALA A 82 5.71 9.43 -14.42
CA ALA A 82 7.05 9.91 -14.12
C ALA A 82 7.04 11.30 -13.46
N ILE A 83 6.18 12.22 -13.93
CA ILE A 83 6.00 13.54 -13.31
C ILE A 83 5.43 13.40 -11.90
N ALA A 84 4.39 12.58 -11.73
CA ALA A 84 3.75 12.35 -10.44
C ALA A 84 4.74 11.79 -9.42
N GLN A 85 5.57 10.81 -9.82
CA GLN A 85 6.64 10.26 -8.99
C GLN A 85 7.71 11.31 -8.65
N ALA A 86 8.13 12.13 -9.60
CA ALA A 86 9.11 13.18 -9.35
C ALA A 86 8.60 14.23 -8.36
N VAL A 87 7.32 14.60 -8.48
CA VAL A 87 6.65 15.52 -7.55
C VAL A 87 6.51 14.90 -6.17
N ALA A 88 6.08 13.64 -6.07
CA ALA A 88 5.96 12.96 -4.77
C ALA A 88 7.31 12.75 -4.07
N LYS A 89 8.39 12.50 -4.81
CA LYS A 89 9.75 12.42 -4.27
C LYS A 89 10.26 13.76 -3.72
N SER A 90 9.76 14.88 -4.22
CA SER A 90 10.15 16.21 -3.74
C SER A 90 9.47 16.61 -2.42
N ASP A 91 8.63 15.74 -1.89
CA ASP A 91 7.90 15.92 -0.65
C ASP A 91 8.71 15.46 0.56
N VAL A 92 9.05 16.40 1.44
CA VAL A 92 9.91 16.19 2.63
C VAL A 92 9.32 15.16 3.60
N GLU A 93 7.99 14.97 3.62
CA GLU A 93 7.36 13.96 4.46
C GLU A 93 7.63 12.53 3.98
N PHE A 94 7.86 12.31 2.68
CA PHE A 94 8.25 10.99 2.17
C PHE A 94 9.68 10.62 2.57
N GLU A 95 10.58 11.59 2.69
CA GLU A 95 11.98 11.35 3.08
C GLU A 95 12.16 10.97 4.56
N ASN A 96 11.25 11.42 5.43
CA ASN A 96 11.34 11.16 6.88
C ASN A 96 10.71 9.83 7.31
N LEU A 97 10.10 9.10 6.39
CA LEU A 97 9.47 7.82 6.67
C LEU A 97 10.53 6.72 6.79
N THR A 98 10.63 6.11 7.97
CA THR A 98 11.56 4.99 8.17
C THR A 98 10.92 3.73 7.60
N ALA A 99 11.44 3.27 6.46
CA ALA A 99 11.01 2.02 5.88
C ALA A 99 11.38 0.83 6.78
N GLN A 100 10.46 -0.11 6.93
CA GLN A 100 10.63 -1.35 7.67
C GLN A 100 10.09 -2.53 6.87
N GLU A 101 10.52 -3.74 7.24
CA GLU A 101 9.91 -4.95 6.71
C GLU A 101 8.54 -5.17 7.36
N ILE A 102 7.54 -5.52 6.54
CA ILE A 102 6.19 -5.78 7.00
C ILE A 102 5.68 -7.12 6.45
N SER A 103 4.72 -7.74 7.13
CA SER A 103 3.90 -8.78 6.49
C SER A 103 2.61 -8.16 5.98
N LEU A 104 2.18 -8.48 4.77
CA LEU A 104 0.98 -7.90 4.17
C LEU A 104 0.12 -8.97 3.52
N SER A 105 -1.18 -8.81 3.66
CA SER A 105 -2.21 -9.64 3.06
C SER A 105 -3.36 -8.77 2.57
N GLU A 106 -4.31 -9.37 1.86
CA GLU A 106 -5.55 -8.68 1.46
C GLU A 106 -6.40 -8.21 2.65
N GLY A 107 -6.25 -8.83 3.83
CA GLY A 107 -7.07 -8.56 5.01
C GLY A 107 -6.36 -7.79 6.12
N GLY A 108 -5.06 -7.53 6.01
CA GLY A 108 -4.32 -6.91 7.10
C GLY A 108 -2.81 -6.89 6.88
N LEU A 109 -2.11 -6.25 7.81
CA LEU A 109 -0.66 -6.15 7.81
C LEU A 109 -0.09 -6.36 9.21
N SER A 110 1.21 -6.63 9.30
CA SER A 110 1.96 -6.53 10.54
C SER A 110 3.25 -5.76 10.36
N PHE A 111 3.60 -4.99 11.38
CA PHE A 111 4.76 -4.10 11.42
C PHE A 111 5.34 -4.07 12.84
N ASP A 112 6.57 -3.58 12.96
CA ASP A 112 7.24 -3.45 14.24
C ASP A 112 7.12 -2.00 14.76
N CYS A 113 6.97 -1.86 16.08
CA CYS A 113 6.96 -0.57 16.77
C CYS A 113 7.65 -0.66 18.14
N GLU A 114 7.89 0.48 18.78
CA GLU A 114 8.65 0.55 20.05
C GLU A 114 7.80 0.21 21.27
N GLU A 115 6.46 0.32 21.17
CA GLU A 115 5.54 0.17 22.31
C GLU A 115 4.43 -0.82 22.00
N ALA A 116 3.96 -1.54 23.04
CA ALA A 116 2.84 -2.45 22.89
C ALA A 116 1.54 -1.66 22.62
N ILE A 117 0.79 -2.06 21.60
CA ILE A 117 -0.56 -1.54 21.38
C ILE A 117 -1.59 -2.56 21.90
N PRO A 118 -2.59 -2.16 22.72
CA PRO A 118 -3.59 -3.09 23.22
C PRO A 118 -4.43 -3.73 22.10
N LEU A 119 -4.85 -4.97 22.33
CA LEU A 119 -5.77 -5.67 21.43
C LEU A 119 -7.10 -4.91 21.27
N ASN A 120 -7.73 -5.05 20.10
CA ASN A 120 -8.98 -4.39 19.71
C ASN A 120 -8.89 -2.86 19.59
N THR A 121 -7.70 -2.27 19.74
CA THR A 121 -7.48 -0.84 19.48
C THR A 121 -7.64 -0.54 17.99
N TYR A 122 -8.35 0.53 17.67
CA TYR A 122 -8.47 1.02 16.30
C TYR A 122 -7.30 1.92 15.95
N LEU A 123 -6.77 1.73 14.75
CA LEU A 123 -5.66 2.48 14.19
C LEU A 123 -6.09 3.14 12.88
N ALA A 124 -5.79 4.42 12.75
CA ALA A 124 -5.60 5.05 11.45
C ALA A 124 -4.22 4.67 10.94
N LEU A 125 -4.11 4.22 9.69
CA LEU A 125 -2.86 3.79 9.06
C LEU A 125 -2.56 4.59 7.79
N LYS A 126 -1.32 5.05 7.68
CA LYS A 126 -0.70 5.63 6.48
C LYS A 126 0.45 4.72 6.07
N VAL A 127 0.26 4.00 4.97
CA VAL A 127 1.21 3.01 4.44
C VAL A 127 1.78 3.52 3.14
N VAL A 128 3.10 3.55 3.03
CA VAL A 128 3.82 4.01 1.84
C VAL A 128 4.74 2.92 1.34
N PHE A 129 4.51 2.54 0.08
CA PHE A 129 5.31 1.56 -0.64
C PHE A 129 6.39 2.30 -1.41
N GLU A 130 7.63 2.26 -0.91
CA GLU A 130 8.75 3.03 -1.44
C GLU A 130 9.03 2.70 -2.91
N GLU A 131 8.95 1.41 -3.27
CA GLU A 131 9.29 0.92 -4.61
C GLU A 131 8.35 1.43 -5.70
N THR A 132 7.06 1.50 -5.40
CA THR A 132 6.00 1.91 -6.32
C THR A 132 5.61 3.37 -6.13
N PHE A 133 6.20 4.05 -5.14
CA PHE A 133 5.76 5.35 -4.62
C PHE A 133 4.24 5.37 -4.37
N SER A 134 3.62 4.24 -4.05
CA SER A 134 2.17 4.21 -3.83
C SER A 134 1.84 4.39 -2.36
N GLY A 135 0.68 4.98 -2.11
CA GLY A 135 0.20 5.30 -0.78
C GLY A 135 -1.14 4.67 -0.46
N LEU A 136 -1.35 4.29 0.79
CA LEU A 136 -2.57 3.71 1.31
C LEU A 136 -2.95 4.39 2.63
N LEU A 137 -4.17 4.93 2.68
CA LEU A 137 -4.82 5.42 3.88
C LEU A 137 -5.99 4.52 4.19
N LEU A 138 -5.96 3.86 5.35
CA LEU A 138 -6.99 2.91 5.75
C LEU A 138 -7.07 2.81 7.28
N TYR A 139 -8.19 2.30 7.76
CA TYR A 139 -8.35 1.94 9.17
C TYR A 139 -8.08 0.46 9.38
N GLY A 140 -7.70 0.11 10.59
CA GLY A 140 -7.62 -1.28 11.01
C GLY A 140 -7.70 -1.45 12.51
N GLN A 141 -7.88 -2.69 12.95
CA GLN A 141 -7.97 -3.06 14.35
C GLN A 141 -6.83 -4.00 14.74
N VAL A 142 -6.23 -3.75 15.90
CA VAL A 142 -5.15 -4.58 16.44
C VAL A 142 -5.70 -5.96 16.81
N LEU A 143 -5.22 -6.99 16.11
CA LEU A 143 -5.52 -8.40 16.39
C LEU A 143 -4.43 -9.09 17.22
N TYR A 144 -3.19 -8.59 17.13
CA TYR A 144 -2.05 -9.16 17.82
C TYR A 144 -1.05 -8.07 18.22
N SER A 145 -0.44 -8.23 19.38
CA SER A 145 0.62 -7.39 19.90
C SER A 145 1.53 -8.25 20.76
N GLY A 146 2.79 -8.40 20.36
CA GLY A 146 3.73 -9.24 21.08
C GLY A 146 5.18 -8.80 20.87
N GLU A 147 5.99 -8.98 21.91
CA GLU A 147 7.39 -8.60 21.88
C GLU A 147 8.22 -9.62 21.09
N GLU A 148 9.02 -9.14 20.14
CA GLU A 148 9.92 -9.91 19.30
C GLU A 148 11.22 -9.11 19.12
N ASN A 149 12.37 -9.66 19.55
CA ASN A 149 13.69 -9.04 19.41
C ASN A 149 13.81 -7.59 19.96
N GLY A 150 13.12 -7.29 21.06
CA GLY A 150 13.16 -5.97 21.72
C GLY A 150 12.30 -4.89 21.06
N LYS A 151 11.42 -5.27 20.14
CA LYS A 151 10.34 -4.44 19.59
C LYS A 151 9.00 -5.15 19.75
N TYR A 152 7.90 -4.44 19.55
CA TYR A 152 6.56 -5.03 19.51
C TYR A 152 6.13 -5.24 18.06
N LYS A 153 5.86 -6.50 17.71
CA LYS A 153 5.20 -6.85 16.45
C LYS A 153 3.70 -6.67 16.62
N ILE A 154 3.12 -5.77 15.83
CA ILE A 154 1.69 -5.47 15.82
C ILE A 154 1.05 -6.09 14.59
N GLY A 155 0.02 -6.91 14.77
CA GLY A 155 -0.82 -7.43 13.70
C GLY A 155 -2.14 -6.68 13.64
N VAL A 156 -2.47 -6.13 12.48
CA VAL A 156 -3.67 -5.31 12.25
C VAL A 156 -4.53 -5.93 11.15
N GLU A 157 -5.82 -6.06 11.40
CA GLU A 157 -6.83 -6.41 10.37
C GLU A 157 -7.47 -5.13 9.83
N PHE A 158 -7.61 -5.03 8.51
CA PHE A 158 -8.17 -3.84 7.87
C PHE A 158 -9.67 -3.72 8.09
N THR A 159 -10.14 -2.51 8.35
CA THR A 159 -11.57 -2.20 8.50
C THR A 159 -12.09 -1.55 7.22
N ASP A 160 -13.15 -2.11 6.65
CA ASP A 160 -13.85 -1.61 5.44
C ASP A 160 -12.91 -1.16 4.30
N LEU A 161 -11.98 -2.04 3.89
CA LEU A 161 -10.98 -1.71 2.87
C LEU A 161 -11.65 -1.39 1.52
N PRO A 162 -11.55 -0.15 1.01
CA PRO A 162 -12.13 0.22 -0.28
C PRO A 162 -11.55 -0.60 -1.42
N GLU A 163 -12.33 -0.82 -2.49
CA GLU A 163 -11.89 -1.62 -3.64
C GLU A 163 -10.62 -1.06 -4.30
N SER A 164 -10.51 0.27 -4.39
CA SER A 164 -9.31 0.96 -4.86
C SER A 164 -8.08 0.58 -4.03
N SER A 165 -8.19 0.63 -2.70
CA SER A 165 -7.14 0.25 -1.76
C SER A 165 -6.79 -1.24 -1.86
N ARG A 166 -7.79 -2.13 -1.95
CA ARG A 166 -7.59 -3.58 -2.13
C ARG A 166 -6.78 -3.89 -3.38
N MET A 167 -7.06 -3.20 -4.49
CA MET A 167 -6.32 -3.36 -5.73
C MET A 167 -4.86 -2.87 -5.62
N ILE A 168 -4.58 -1.83 -4.81
CA ILE A 168 -3.19 -1.40 -4.56
C ILE A 168 -2.44 -2.51 -3.82
N VAL A 169 -3.03 -3.04 -2.74
CA VAL A 169 -2.45 -4.13 -1.94
C VAL A 169 -2.20 -5.37 -2.80
N ALA A 170 -3.20 -5.81 -3.57
CA ALA A 170 -3.07 -6.98 -4.43
C ALA A 170 -1.98 -6.82 -5.49
N ARG A 171 -1.91 -5.65 -6.15
CA ARG A 171 -0.86 -5.35 -7.14
C ARG A 171 0.52 -5.38 -6.50
N TYR A 172 0.67 -4.77 -5.33
CA TYR A 172 1.93 -4.76 -4.61
C TYR A 172 2.38 -6.20 -4.29
N ILE A 173 1.51 -7.02 -3.67
CA ILE A 173 1.77 -8.44 -3.39
C ILE A 173 2.23 -9.18 -4.65
N LEU A 174 1.49 -9.04 -5.76
CA LEU A 174 1.83 -9.74 -7.01
C LEU A 174 3.17 -9.29 -7.59
N SER A 175 3.46 -7.99 -7.54
CA SER A 175 4.73 -7.44 -8.06
C SER A 175 5.93 -7.92 -7.25
N THR A 176 5.82 -7.94 -5.92
CA THR A 176 6.89 -8.46 -5.05
C THR A 176 7.10 -9.95 -5.30
N GLN A 177 6.04 -10.76 -5.38
CA GLN A 177 6.17 -12.20 -5.67
C GLN A 177 6.81 -12.49 -7.02
N ALA A 178 6.49 -11.69 -8.05
CA ALA A 178 7.09 -11.86 -9.37
C ALA A 178 8.60 -11.62 -9.32
N ARG A 179 9.04 -10.60 -8.57
CA ARG A 179 10.45 -10.26 -8.39
C ARG A 179 11.21 -11.30 -7.56
N GLU A 180 10.65 -11.76 -6.45
CA GLU A 180 11.28 -12.81 -5.62
C GLU A 180 11.51 -14.10 -6.43
N ARG A 181 10.55 -14.47 -7.29
CA ARG A 181 10.72 -15.62 -8.20
C ARG A 181 11.83 -15.40 -9.24
N GLN A 182 12.01 -14.18 -9.74
CA GLN A 182 13.09 -13.86 -10.67
C GLN A 182 14.45 -13.97 -9.99
N GLN A 183 14.60 -13.42 -8.78
CA GLN A 183 15.84 -13.48 -8.01
C GLN A 183 16.24 -14.91 -7.64
N ILE A 184 15.29 -15.75 -7.20
CA ILE A 184 15.55 -17.17 -6.92
C ILE A 184 16.04 -17.90 -8.18
N ASN A 185 15.46 -17.60 -9.34
CA ASN A 185 15.87 -18.22 -10.58
C ASN A 185 17.27 -17.76 -11.01
N GLU A 186 17.64 -16.49 -10.79
CA GLU A 186 18.97 -15.94 -11.11
C GLU A 186 20.07 -16.48 -10.19
N GLU A 187 19.79 -16.73 -8.91
CA GLU A 187 20.76 -17.32 -7.96
C GLU A 187 21.01 -18.82 -8.19
N LEU A 188 20.15 -19.49 -8.95
CA LEU A 188 20.29 -20.92 -9.31
C LEU A 188 21.11 -21.14 -10.59
N TYR A 189 21.63 -20.09 -11.22
CA TYR A 189 22.51 -20.13 -12.40
C TYR A 189 23.88 -19.51 -12.11
#